data_AF-A0A1D9CFY8-F1
#
_entry.id   AF-A0A1D9CFY8-F1
#
_cell.length_a   1.000
_cell.length_b   1.000
_cell.length_c   1.000
_cell.angle_alpha   90.00
_cell.angle_beta   90.00
_cell.angle_gamma   90.00
#
_symmetry.space_group_name_H-M   'P 1'
#
loop_
_entity.id
_entity.type
_entity.pdbx_description
1 polymer ?
#
loop_
_entity_poly.entity_id
_entity_poly.type
_entity_poly.pdbx_seq_one_letter_code
_entity_poly.pdbx_strand_id
1 'polypeptide(L)'
;YLSRIQRGGRIQPFGCVLAVEETTFRIIAYSENAVEMLDLAPQSVPSMEQPQPEFLTIGTDVRTLFTAASAHSLEKAAVAQEISLMNPIWVHCKNSRKPFYAIVHRIDVGMVIDFEPLKTGDAFMSAAGAVQSQKLAVRAISRLQSLPCGDIGLLCDTVVENVRELTGYERVMVYKFHEDEHGEVVAEIRRSDLEPYLGLHYPATDIPQASRFLFMQNRVRMICDCMATPVKVIQ
;
A
#
# COMPACT_ATOMS: atom_id res chain seq x y z
N TYR A 1 2.93 -21.03 -6.49
CA TYR A 1 2.56 -19.81 -5.72
C TYR A 1 3.50 -18.66 -6.00
N LEU A 2 4.81 -18.78 -5.78
CA LEU A 2 5.77 -17.66 -5.88
C LEU A 2 5.67 -16.84 -7.18
N SER A 3 5.71 -17.48 -8.35
CA SER A 3 5.60 -16.78 -9.65
C SER A 3 4.30 -16.00 -9.81
N ARG A 4 3.16 -16.59 -9.40
CA ARG A 4 1.85 -15.94 -9.44
C ARG A 4 1.71 -14.81 -8.41
N ILE A 5 2.41 -14.88 -7.28
CA ILE A 5 2.41 -13.80 -6.28
C ILE A 5 3.29 -12.65 -6.74
N GLN A 6 4.48 -12.94 -7.28
CA GLN A 6 5.40 -11.92 -7.78
C GLN A 6 4.87 -11.20 -9.04
N ARG A 7 4.18 -11.93 -9.93
CA ARG A 7 3.64 -11.40 -11.20
C ARG A 7 2.17 -11.77 -11.35
N GLY A 8 1.35 -11.32 -10.39
CA GLY A 8 -0.09 -11.62 -10.38
C GLY A 8 -0.91 -10.91 -11.44
N GLY A 9 -0.37 -9.83 -12.03
CA GLY A 9 -1.06 -9.02 -13.06
C GLY A 9 -2.37 -8.39 -12.59
N ARG A 10 -2.59 -8.34 -11.26
CA ARG A 10 -3.82 -7.91 -10.63
C ARG A 10 -3.53 -7.11 -9.37
N ILE A 11 -4.32 -6.08 -9.11
CA ILE A 11 -4.23 -5.20 -7.94
C ILE A 11 -5.58 -5.12 -7.21
N GLN A 12 -5.57 -4.51 -6.02
CA GLN A 12 -6.80 -4.18 -5.30
C GLN A 12 -7.43 -2.90 -5.88
N PRO A 13 -8.76 -2.76 -5.91
CA PRO A 13 -9.44 -1.64 -6.57
C PRO A 13 -9.42 -0.33 -5.78
N PHE A 14 -8.95 -0.31 -4.53
CA PHE A 14 -8.90 0.93 -3.72
C PHE A 14 -7.86 1.94 -4.21
N GLY A 15 -6.92 1.46 -5.04
CA GLY A 15 -5.76 2.18 -5.58
C GLY A 15 -5.68 1.97 -7.09
N CYS A 16 -4.79 2.71 -7.76
CA CYS A 16 -4.37 2.39 -9.13
C CYS A 16 -2.84 2.30 -9.20
N VAL A 17 -2.32 1.64 -10.23
CA VAL A 17 -0.89 1.40 -10.39
C VAL A 17 -0.45 1.79 -11.79
N LEU A 18 0.68 2.49 -11.87
CA LEU A 18 1.39 2.75 -13.13
C LEU A 18 2.81 2.22 -13.00
N ALA A 19 3.28 1.50 -14.01
CA ALA A 19 4.70 1.19 -14.18
C ALA A 19 5.27 2.08 -15.28
N VAL A 20 6.45 2.64 -15.05
CA VAL A 20 7.10 3.61 -15.94
C VAL A 20 8.58 3.28 -16.12
N GLU A 21 9.13 3.64 -17.28
CA GLU A 21 10.58 3.63 -17.50
C GLU A 21 11.25 4.73 -16.66
N GLU A 22 12.33 4.39 -15.96
CA GLU A 22 12.98 5.28 -14.97
C GLU A 22 13.58 6.55 -15.60
N THR A 23 14.07 6.47 -16.84
CA THR A 23 14.74 7.59 -17.51
C THR A 23 13.77 8.51 -18.26
N THR A 24 12.79 7.94 -18.96
CA THR A 24 11.89 8.69 -19.84
C THR A 24 10.53 8.98 -19.21
N PHE A 25 10.20 8.34 -18.07
CA PHE A 25 8.89 8.42 -17.41
C PHE A 25 7.73 7.93 -18.28
N ARG A 26 8.02 7.18 -19.34
CA ARG A 26 7.01 6.59 -20.21
C ARG A 26 6.36 5.40 -19.55
N ILE A 27 5.04 5.37 -19.59
CA ILE A 27 4.23 4.28 -19.05
C ILE A 27 4.52 2.99 -19.83
N ILE A 28 4.88 1.94 -19.12
CA ILE A 28 5.08 0.58 -19.64
C ILE A 28 3.96 -0.38 -19.21
N ALA A 29 3.26 -0.07 -18.12
CA ALA A 29 2.06 -0.77 -17.70
C ALA A 29 1.15 0.13 -16.88
N TYR A 30 -0.16 -0.14 -16.87
CA TYR A 30 -1.11 0.58 -16.04
C TYR A 30 -2.29 -0.29 -15.64
N SER A 31 -2.91 -0.03 -14.48
CA SER A 31 -4.13 -0.72 -14.08
C SER A 31 -5.35 -0.21 -14.85
N GLU A 32 -6.30 -1.09 -15.16
CA GLU A 32 -7.51 -0.75 -15.93
C GLU A 32 -8.31 0.40 -15.30
N ASN A 33 -8.33 0.50 -13.97
CA ASN A 33 -9.02 1.56 -13.25
C ASN A 33 -8.27 2.90 -13.21
N ALA A 34 -7.03 2.99 -13.71
CA ALA A 34 -6.21 4.20 -13.59
C ALA A 34 -6.85 5.42 -14.28
N VAL A 35 -7.50 5.22 -15.43
CA VAL A 35 -8.15 6.30 -16.20
C VAL A 35 -9.27 6.96 -15.42
N GLU A 36 -10.16 6.14 -14.84
CA GLU A 36 -11.26 6.62 -14.01
C GLU A 36 -10.73 7.24 -12.71
N MET A 37 -9.80 6.56 -12.06
CA MET A 37 -9.34 6.93 -10.73
C MET A 37 -8.56 8.24 -10.71
N LEU A 38 -7.72 8.49 -11.73
CA LEU A 38 -6.96 9.72 -11.90
C LEU A 38 -7.76 10.84 -12.60
N ASP A 39 -9.07 10.65 -12.79
CA ASP A 39 -10.00 11.55 -13.47
C ASP A 39 -9.48 12.02 -14.84
N LEU A 40 -8.93 11.08 -15.62
CA LEU A 40 -8.37 11.36 -16.96
C LEU A 40 -9.44 11.38 -18.06
N ALA A 41 -10.65 10.89 -17.77
CA ALA A 41 -11.76 10.90 -18.71
C ALA A 41 -12.28 12.34 -18.97
N PRO A 42 -12.66 12.68 -20.20
CA PRO A 42 -13.17 14.01 -20.53
C PRO A 42 -14.55 14.24 -19.90
N GLN A 43 -14.76 15.43 -19.33
CA GLN A 43 -16.07 15.86 -18.83
C GLN A 43 -17.03 16.32 -19.94
N SER A 44 -16.58 16.33 -21.20
CA SER A 44 -17.39 16.70 -22.36
C SER A 44 -18.03 15.48 -23.01
N VAL A 45 -19.31 15.63 -23.38
CA VAL A 45 -20.14 14.62 -24.06
C VAL A 45 -19.38 14.02 -25.26
N PRO A 46 -19.30 12.69 -25.40
CA PRO A 46 -18.63 12.07 -26.55
C PRO A 46 -19.38 12.42 -27.84
N SER A 47 -18.73 13.17 -28.73
CA SER A 47 -19.17 13.30 -30.12
C SER A 47 -18.90 11.98 -30.83
N MET A 48 -19.92 11.40 -31.49
CA MET A 48 -19.87 10.08 -32.13
C MET A 48 -18.88 9.94 -33.30
N GLU A 49 -18.17 11.01 -33.69
CA GLU A 49 -17.38 11.06 -34.93
C GLU A 49 -15.87 11.17 -34.73
N GLN A 50 -15.38 11.21 -33.49
CA GLN A 50 -13.93 11.24 -33.22
C GLN A 50 -13.52 10.02 -32.39
N PRO A 51 -12.39 9.36 -32.73
CA PRO A 51 -11.82 8.36 -31.84
C PRO A 51 -11.62 9.00 -30.47
N GLN A 52 -12.16 8.39 -29.41
CA GLN A 52 -11.88 8.84 -28.06
C GLN A 52 -10.35 8.91 -27.90
N PRO A 53 -9.77 10.04 -27.48
CA PRO A 53 -8.34 10.07 -27.21
C PRO A 53 -8.08 9.02 -26.13
N GLU A 54 -7.25 8.02 -26.41
CA GLU A 54 -6.74 7.15 -25.35
C GLU A 54 -5.81 8.02 -24.49
N PHE A 55 -6.34 8.64 -23.45
CA PHE A 55 -5.60 9.59 -22.60
C PHE A 55 -4.48 8.91 -21.80
N LEU A 56 -4.56 7.60 -21.63
CA LEU A 56 -3.56 6.78 -20.99
C LEU A 56 -3.20 5.60 -21.90
N THR A 57 -2.09 5.72 -22.60
CA THR A 57 -1.52 4.66 -23.44
C THR A 57 -0.11 4.33 -23.00
N ILE A 58 0.33 3.12 -23.34
CA ILE A 58 1.75 2.75 -23.22
C ILE A 58 2.58 3.75 -24.03
N GLY A 59 3.65 4.27 -23.42
CA GLY A 59 4.50 5.32 -23.98
C GLY A 59 4.12 6.75 -23.58
N THR A 60 2.96 6.97 -22.95
CA THR A 60 2.58 8.27 -22.40
C THR A 60 3.52 8.67 -21.26
N ASP A 61 3.97 9.93 -21.23
CA ASP A 61 4.78 10.45 -20.13
C ASP A 61 3.91 10.69 -18.90
N VAL A 62 4.17 9.94 -17.83
CA VAL A 62 3.38 9.97 -16.59
C VAL A 62 3.35 11.35 -15.93
N ARG A 63 4.40 12.16 -16.13
CA ARG A 63 4.51 13.51 -15.55
C ARG A 63 3.42 14.44 -16.07
N THR A 64 2.91 14.19 -17.28
CA THR A 64 1.84 14.98 -17.89
C THR A 64 0.49 14.82 -17.21
N LEU A 65 0.30 13.73 -16.45
CA LEU A 65 -0.94 13.41 -15.73
C LEU A 65 -1.07 14.22 -14.43
N PHE A 66 0.04 14.74 -13.90
CA PHE A 66 0.11 15.43 -12.62
C PHE A 66 0.49 16.90 -12.77
N THR A 67 0.37 17.65 -11.69
CA THR A 67 0.80 19.06 -11.64
C THR A 67 2.32 19.16 -11.77
N ALA A 68 2.84 20.31 -12.24
CA ALA A 68 4.28 20.52 -12.40
C ALA A 68 5.09 20.27 -11.11
N ALA A 69 4.54 20.67 -9.94
CA ALA A 69 5.15 20.39 -8.65
C ALA A 69 5.20 18.88 -8.34
N SER A 70 4.13 18.15 -8.63
CA SER A 70 4.08 16.69 -8.46
C SER A 70 5.03 15.96 -9.41
N ALA A 71 5.10 16.39 -10.68
CA ALA A 71 6.07 15.87 -11.65
C ALA A 71 7.50 16.05 -11.15
N HIS A 72 7.84 17.23 -10.65
CA HIS A 72 9.17 17.51 -10.08
C HIS A 72 9.48 16.62 -8.85
N SER A 73 8.51 16.37 -7.99
CA SER A 73 8.67 15.44 -6.86
C SER A 73 8.93 14.01 -7.31
N LEU A 74 8.26 13.54 -8.38
CA LEU A 74 8.50 12.22 -8.97
C LEU A 74 9.89 12.13 -9.61
N GLU A 75 10.33 13.18 -10.31
CA GLU A 75 11.69 13.27 -10.87
C GLU A 75 12.76 13.18 -9.78
N LYS A 76 12.57 13.93 -8.69
CA LYS A 76 13.46 13.89 -7.54
C LYS A 76 13.52 12.50 -6.91
N ALA A 77 12.39 11.79 -6.84
CA ALA A 77 12.36 10.43 -6.32
C ALA A 77 13.06 9.41 -7.24
N ALA A 78 12.92 9.55 -8.57
CA ALA A 78 13.58 8.67 -9.52
C ALA A 78 15.12 8.77 -9.48
N VAL A 79 15.68 9.95 -9.14
CA VAL A 79 17.14 10.11 -8.99
C VAL A 79 17.65 9.83 -7.58
N ALA A 80 16.77 9.53 -6.62
CA ALA A 80 17.17 9.25 -5.25
C ALA A 80 17.93 7.92 -5.18
N GLN A 81 18.99 7.87 -4.37
CA GLN A 81 19.74 6.63 -4.12
C GLN A 81 18.84 5.58 -3.44
N GLU A 82 18.05 6.01 -2.46
CA GLU A 82 17.11 5.18 -1.73
C GLU A 82 15.69 5.74 -1.85
N ILE A 83 14.93 5.21 -2.82
CA ILE A 83 13.59 5.73 -3.18
C ILE A 83 12.55 5.51 -2.08
N SER A 84 12.73 4.47 -1.25
CA SER A 84 11.83 4.14 -0.14
C SER A 84 11.73 5.27 0.91
N LEU A 85 12.81 6.05 1.10
CA LEU A 85 12.83 7.18 2.04
C LEU A 85 12.03 8.39 1.52
N MET A 86 11.73 8.44 0.23
CA MET A 86 10.89 9.48 -0.37
C MET A 86 9.41 9.16 -0.26
N ASN A 87 9.06 7.92 0.11
CA ASN A 87 7.67 7.50 0.22
C ASN A 87 7.03 7.94 1.55
N PRO A 88 5.73 8.29 1.54
CA PRO A 88 4.89 8.48 0.34
C PRO A 88 5.05 9.89 -0.26
N ILE A 89 5.00 9.99 -1.58
CA ILE A 89 5.09 11.27 -2.31
C ILE A 89 3.68 11.85 -2.50
N TRP A 90 3.50 13.13 -2.21
CA TRP A 90 2.21 13.79 -2.44
C TRP A 90 2.09 14.27 -3.89
N VAL A 91 1.09 13.74 -4.60
CA VAL A 91 0.83 14.10 -5.98
C VAL A 91 -0.61 14.58 -6.18
N HIS A 92 -0.80 15.46 -7.14
CA HIS A 92 -2.11 16.00 -7.50
C HIS A 92 -2.32 15.82 -9.01
N CYS A 93 -3.48 15.29 -9.39
CA CYS A 93 -3.88 15.19 -10.79
C CYS A 93 -3.93 16.58 -11.43
N LYS A 94 -3.49 16.67 -12.69
CA LYS A 94 -3.40 17.95 -13.41
C LYS A 94 -4.77 18.61 -13.59
N ASN A 95 -5.78 17.82 -13.97
CA ASN A 95 -7.11 18.32 -14.33
C ASN A 95 -8.00 18.48 -13.09
N SER A 96 -8.22 17.41 -12.32
CA SER A 96 -9.14 17.42 -11.18
C SER A 96 -8.55 17.97 -9.89
N ARG A 97 -7.21 18.13 -9.82
CA ARG A 97 -6.46 18.47 -8.59
C ARG A 97 -6.68 17.46 -7.45
N LYS A 98 -7.23 16.29 -7.75
CA LYS A 98 -7.45 15.21 -6.78
C LYS A 98 -6.10 14.76 -6.21
N PRO A 99 -5.97 14.70 -4.87
CA PRO A 99 -4.73 14.32 -4.21
C PRO A 99 -4.57 12.80 -4.09
N PHE A 100 -3.33 12.32 -4.22
CA PHE A 100 -2.95 10.93 -4.01
C PHE A 100 -1.63 10.84 -3.23
N TYR A 101 -1.50 9.77 -2.46
CA TYR A 101 -0.19 9.25 -2.08
C TYR A 101 0.36 8.42 -3.23
N ALA A 102 1.56 8.74 -3.70
CA ALA A 102 2.32 7.94 -4.63
C ALA A 102 3.42 7.18 -3.87
N ILE A 103 3.37 5.85 -3.88
CA ILE A 103 4.35 4.97 -3.27
C ILE A 103 5.15 4.34 -4.40
N VAL A 104 6.44 4.65 -4.45
CA VAL A 104 7.29 4.32 -5.58
C VAL A 104 8.27 3.22 -5.20
N HIS A 105 8.40 2.21 -6.06
CA HIS A 105 9.37 1.14 -5.91
C HIS A 105 10.05 0.82 -7.25
N ARG A 106 11.35 0.55 -7.22
CA ARG A 106 12.11 0.14 -8.41
C ARG A 106 11.94 -1.36 -8.67
N ILE A 107 11.81 -1.71 -9.93
CA ILE A 107 11.73 -3.09 -10.43
C ILE A 107 12.74 -3.29 -11.56
N ASP A 108 12.82 -4.52 -12.08
CA ASP A 108 13.72 -4.92 -13.16
C ASP A 108 13.57 -4.10 -14.45
N VAL A 109 12.35 -3.68 -14.78
CA VAL A 109 12.03 -2.97 -16.03
C VAL A 109 11.77 -1.46 -15.86
N GLY A 110 11.95 -0.92 -14.65
CA GLY A 110 11.72 0.50 -14.38
C GLY A 110 11.21 0.75 -12.96
N MET A 111 10.19 1.60 -12.83
CA MET A 111 9.60 1.99 -11.56
C MET A 111 8.11 1.69 -11.55
N VAL A 112 7.59 1.20 -10.44
CA VAL A 112 6.15 1.06 -10.21
C VAL A 112 5.73 2.10 -9.19
N ILE A 113 4.60 2.73 -9.48
CA ILE A 113 4.01 3.78 -8.66
C ILE A 113 2.60 3.33 -8.29
N ASP A 114 2.39 3.07 -7.01
CA ASP A 114 1.08 2.79 -6.43
C ASP A 114 0.45 4.13 -6.00
N PHE A 115 -0.77 4.40 -6.46
CA PHE A 115 -1.52 5.60 -6.13
C PHE A 115 -2.69 5.28 -5.20
N GLU A 116 -2.64 5.84 -3.99
CA GLU A 116 -3.71 5.72 -3.00
C GLU A 116 -4.48 7.06 -2.89
N PRO A 117 -5.82 7.06 -3.04
CA PRO A 117 -6.59 8.29 -3.07
C PRO A 117 -6.69 8.88 -1.66
N LEU A 118 -6.43 10.18 -1.55
CA LEU A 118 -6.66 10.95 -0.33
C LEU A 118 -8.10 11.49 -0.35
N LYS A 119 -8.84 11.32 0.75
CA LYS A 119 -10.21 11.85 0.85
C LYS A 119 -10.17 13.38 0.82
N THR A 120 -11.03 13.98 0.01
CA THR A 120 -11.18 15.43 -0.12
C THR A 120 -11.73 16.01 1.20
N GLY A 121 -10.82 16.58 1.99
CA GLY A 121 -11.06 17.03 3.38
C GLY A 121 -9.85 16.71 4.27
N ASP A 122 -9.14 15.64 3.96
CA ASP A 122 -7.94 15.21 4.71
C ASP A 122 -6.67 15.95 4.27
N ALA A 123 -6.66 16.74 3.18
CA ALA A 123 -5.42 17.36 2.68
C ALA A 123 -4.72 18.28 3.73
N PHE A 124 -5.49 19.03 4.52
CA PHE A 124 -4.96 19.80 5.66
C PHE A 124 -4.68 18.90 6.89
N MET A 125 -5.43 17.81 7.05
CA MET A 125 -5.26 16.85 8.14
C MET A 125 -4.18 15.80 7.85
N SER A 126 -3.62 15.75 6.64
CA SER A 126 -2.71 14.68 6.19
C SER A 126 -1.30 14.87 6.75
N ALA A 127 -0.78 16.10 6.80
CA ALA A 127 0.48 16.39 7.48
C ALA A 127 0.33 16.23 9.00
N ALA A 128 -0.77 16.73 9.57
CA ALA A 128 -1.06 16.59 10.99
C ALA A 128 -1.27 15.12 11.39
N GLY A 129 -1.94 14.33 10.55
CA GLY A 129 -2.19 12.90 10.72
C GLY A 129 -0.93 12.05 10.54
N ALA A 130 -0.06 12.40 9.60
CA ALA A 130 1.27 11.79 9.48
C ALA A 130 2.12 12.04 10.73
N VAL A 131 2.14 13.28 11.23
CA VAL A 131 2.85 13.62 12.48
C VAL A 131 2.22 12.91 13.69
N GLN A 132 0.89 12.83 13.76
CA GLN A 132 0.19 12.17 14.85
C GLN A 132 0.43 10.66 14.87
N SER A 133 0.36 9.98 13.72
CA SER A 133 0.66 8.55 13.60
C SER A 133 2.13 8.26 13.96
N GLN A 134 3.07 9.08 13.52
CA GLN A 134 4.47 8.99 13.95
C GLN A 134 4.62 9.17 15.46
N LYS A 135 3.95 10.16 16.05
CA LYS A 135 3.99 10.39 17.51
C LYS A 135 3.44 9.20 18.29
N LEU A 136 2.34 8.61 17.83
CA LEU A 136 1.77 7.40 18.45
C LEU A 136 2.73 6.21 18.31
N ALA A 137 3.39 6.04 17.15
CA ALA A 137 4.40 5.00 16.96
C ALA A 137 5.61 5.18 17.89
N VAL A 138 6.12 6.41 18.03
CA VAL A 138 7.21 6.72 18.97
C VAL A 138 6.79 6.44 20.41
N ARG A 139 5.56 6.79 20.79
CA ARG A 139 4.99 6.48 22.11
C ARG A 139 4.90 4.97 22.34
N ALA A 140 4.43 4.21 21.34
CA ALA A 140 4.36 2.75 21.40
C ALA A 140 5.76 2.13 21.58
N ILE A 141 6.75 2.58 20.80
CA ILE A 141 8.14 2.13 20.93
C ILE A 141 8.69 2.44 22.32
N SER A 142 8.47 3.65 22.83
CA SER A 142 8.90 4.05 24.18
C SER A 142 8.23 3.18 25.26
N ARG A 143 6.95 2.86 25.11
CA ARG A 143 6.24 1.94 26.01
C ARG A 143 6.88 0.55 26.00
N LEU A 144 7.17 -0.01 24.82
CA LEU A 144 7.85 -1.31 24.68
C LEU A 144 9.25 -1.30 25.32
N GLN A 145 10.02 -0.23 25.15
CA GLN A 145 11.35 -0.08 25.75
C GLN A 145 11.33 0.01 27.28
N SER A 146 10.20 0.38 27.88
CA SER A 146 10.04 0.49 29.34
C SER A 146 9.57 -0.81 30.01
N LEU A 147 9.26 -1.86 29.23
CA LEU A 147 8.80 -3.14 29.76
C LEU A 147 9.92 -3.90 30.49
N PRO A 148 9.60 -4.68 31.52
CA PRO A 148 10.56 -5.55 32.17
C PRO A 148 11.08 -6.62 31.20
N CYS A 149 12.39 -6.88 31.24
CA CYS A 149 13.01 -7.91 30.42
C CYS A 149 12.61 -9.32 30.88
N GLY A 150 12.51 -10.26 29.93
CA GLY A 150 12.32 -11.69 30.22
C GLY A 150 10.89 -12.21 30.10
N ASP A 151 9.91 -11.35 29.82
CA ASP A 151 8.51 -11.74 29.61
C ASP A 151 8.09 -11.47 28.15
N ILE A 152 8.09 -12.53 27.33
CA ILE A 152 7.66 -12.44 25.93
C ILE A 152 6.13 -12.32 25.80
N GLY A 153 5.37 -12.86 26.75
CA GLY A 153 3.91 -12.76 26.75
C GLY A 153 3.48 -11.31 26.93
N LEU A 154 4.01 -10.64 27.96
CA LEU A 154 3.77 -9.22 28.20
C LEU A 154 4.19 -8.34 27.02
N LEU A 155 5.30 -8.69 26.35
CA LEU A 155 5.75 -7.99 25.14
C LEU A 155 4.71 -8.14 24.03
N CYS A 156 4.25 -9.36 23.72
CA CYS A 156 3.26 -9.63 22.69
C CYS A 156 1.92 -8.94 22.99
N ASP A 157 1.44 -9.01 24.23
CA ASP A 157 0.21 -8.35 24.68
C ASP A 157 0.30 -6.82 24.50
N THR A 158 1.42 -6.23 24.92
CA THR A 158 1.63 -4.80 24.75
C THR A 158 1.70 -4.42 23.26
N VAL A 159 2.31 -5.24 22.40
CA VAL A 159 2.36 -4.97 20.95
C VAL A 159 0.96 -4.96 20.34
N VAL A 160 0.13 -5.98 20.61
CA VAL A 160 -1.21 -6.04 20.00
C VAL A 160 -2.10 -4.88 20.44
N GLU A 161 -1.99 -4.44 21.70
CA GLU A 161 -2.68 -3.25 22.21
C GLU A 161 -2.30 -1.98 21.44
N ASN A 162 -0.99 -1.69 21.34
CA ASN A 162 -0.53 -0.48 20.66
C ASN A 162 -0.87 -0.50 19.17
N VAL A 163 -0.73 -1.66 18.51
CA VAL A 163 -1.09 -1.80 17.09
C VAL A 163 -2.59 -1.63 16.89
N ARG A 164 -3.45 -2.12 17.79
CA ARG A 164 -4.89 -1.88 17.72
C ARG A 164 -5.24 -0.40 17.91
N GLU A 165 -4.63 0.29 18.88
CA GLU A 165 -4.84 1.73 19.08
C GLU A 165 -4.41 2.54 17.84
N LEU A 166 -3.29 2.15 17.22
CA LEU A 166 -2.74 2.82 16.03
C LEU A 166 -3.60 2.62 14.78
N THR A 167 -4.12 1.40 14.59
CA THR A 167 -4.71 1.01 13.30
C THR A 167 -6.24 0.93 13.32
N GLY A 168 -6.85 0.80 14.51
CA GLY A 168 -8.30 0.72 14.66
C GLY A 168 -8.93 -0.60 14.18
N TYR A 169 -8.14 -1.62 13.83
CA TYR A 169 -8.68 -2.92 13.44
C TYR A 169 -9.49 -3.57 14.58
N GLU A 170 -10.53 -4.30 14.21
CA GLU A 170 -11.42 -4.97 15.16
C GLU A 170 -10.72 -6.14 15.88
N ARG A 171 -9.68 -6.72 15.27
CA ARG A 171 -8.84 -7.78 15.84
C ARG A 171 -7.38 -7.55 15.45
N VAL A 172 -6.48 -7.67 16.41
CA VAL A 172 -5.03 -7.65 16.23
C VAL A 172 -4.44 -8.80 17.03
N MET A 173 -3.49 -9.53 16.44
CA MET A 173 -2.93 -10.74 17.04
C MET A 173 -1.44 -10.90 16.70
N VAL A 174 -0.69 -11.56 17.59
CA VAL A 174 0.65 -12.06 17.29
C VAL A 174 0.53 -13.53 16.92
N TYR A 175 0.97 -13.84 15.71
CA TYR A 175 1.01 -15.20 15.18
C TYR A 175 2.46 -15.70 15.17
N LYS A 176 2.76 -16.72 15.98
CA LYS A 176 4.09 -17.31 16.14
C LYS A 176 4.22 -18.52 15.24
N PHE A 177 5.32 -18.62 14.50
CA PHE A 177 5.71 -19.86 13.81
C PHE A 177 6.50 -20.79 14.74
N HIS A 178 6.17 -22.07 14.72
CA HIS A 178 6.89 -23.14 15.42
C HIS A 178 7.91 -23.84 14.51
N GLU A 179 8.69 -24.76 15.07
CA GLU A 179 9.81 -25.43 14.38
C GLU A 179 9.37 -26.27 13.18
N ASP A 180 8.20 -26.89 13.25
CA ASP A 180 7.53 -27.66 12.21
C ASP A 180 6.68 -26.77 11.27
N GLU A 181 6.93 -25.46 11.29
CA GLU A 181 6.33 -24.46 10.39
C GLU A 181 4.82 -24.20 10.56
N HIS A 182 4.13 -24.89 11.48
CA HIS A 182 2.76 -24.50 11.85
C HIS A 182 2.81 -23.19 12.67
N GLY A 183 1.67 -22.56 12.89
CA GLY A 183 1.65 -21.40 13.77
C GLY A 183 0.51 -21.33 14.75
N GLU A 184 0.70 -20.45 15.73
CA GLU A 184 -0.14 -20.32 16.92
C GLU A 184 -0.41 -18.85 17.19
N VAL A 185 -1.64 -18.53 17.60
CA VAL A 185 -1.98 -17.19 18.09
C VAL A 185 -1.57 -17.08 19.56
N VAL A 186 -0.48 -16.37 19.83
CA VAL A 186 0.11 -16.27 21.19
C VAL A 186 -0.31 -15.03 21.97
N ALA A 187 -0.84 -14.01 21.29
CA ALA A 187 -1.45 -12.83 21.90
C ALA A 187 -2.55 -12.30 20.98
N GLU A 188 -3.62 -11.77 21.56
CA GLU A 188 -4.77 -11.28 20.82
C GLU A 188 -5.47 -10.14 21.57
N ILE A 189 -5.86 -9.11 20.83
CA ILE A 189 -6.85 -8.12 21.26
C ILE A 189 -7.93 -8.00 20.19
N ARG A 190 -9.20 -8.04 20.61
CA ARG A 190 -10.35 -8.04 19.71
C ARG A 190 -11.51 -7.21 20.25
N ARG A 191 -12.47 -6.92 19.38
CA ARG A 191 -13.80 -6.46 19.79
C ARG A 191 -14.51 -7.57 20.57
N SER A 192 -15.27 -7.20 21.59
CA SER A 192 -15.80 -8.13 22.60
C SER A 192 -16.78 -9.17 22.06
N ASP A 193 -17.45 -8.86 20.95
CA ASP A 193 -18.45 -9.69 20.25
C ASP A 193 -17.85 -10.76 19.32
N LEU A 194 -16.55 -10.72 19.01
CA LEU A 194 -15.91 -11.66 18.09
C LEU A 194 -15.48 -12.96 18.80
N GLU A 195 -15.42 -14.10 18.12
CA GLU A 195 -14.88 -15.34 18.74
C GLU A 195 -13.36 -15.24 18.96
N PRO A 196 -12.80 -15.62 20.12
CA PRO A 196 -11.35 -15.55 20.35
C PRO A 196 -10.58 -16.58 19.52
N TYR A 197 -9.42 -16.19 18.99
CA TYR A 197 -8.49 -17.11 18.32
C TYR A 197 -7.25 -17.42 19.17
N LEU A 198 -7.10 -16.76 20.32
CA LEU A 198 -5.98 -17.00 21.23
C LEU A 198 -5.79 -18.49 21.56
N GLY A 199 -4.57 -18.99 21.40
CA GLY A 199 -4.20 -20.39 21.64
C GLY A 199 -4.55 -21.37 20.52
N LEU A 200 -5.19 -20.92 19.42
CA LEU A 200 -5.46 -21.79 18.28
C LEU A 200 -4.20 -22.01 17.45
N HIS A 201 -4.03 -23.26 16.99
CA HIS A 201 -2.97 -23.69 16.10
C HIS A 201 -3.51 -23.87 14.68
N TYR A 202 -2.72 -23.45 13.70
CA TYR A 202 -3.05 -23.48 12.29
C TYR A 202 -1.95 -24.18 11.49
N PRO A 203 -2.30 -25.00 10.49
CA PRO A 203 -1.34 -25.79 9.74
C PRO A 203 -0.39 -24.90 8.92
N ALA A 204 0.82 -25.42 8.68
CA ALA A 204 1.85 -24.71 7.90
C ALA A 204 1.37 -24.29 6.49
N THR A 205 0.42 -25.05 5.92
CA THR A 205 -0.14 -24.83 4.58
C THR A 205 -0.96 -23.55 4.45
N ASP A 206 -1.48 -23.01 5.55
CA ASP A 206 -2.31 -21.78 5.53
C ASP A 206 -1.49 -20.55 5.12
N ILE A 207 -0.20 -20.53 5.49
CA ILE A 207 0.75 -19.50 5.05
C ILE A 207 1.90 -20.19 4.30
N PRO A 208 1.80 -20.32 2.96
CA PRO A 208 2.82 -20.98 2.16
C PRO A 208 4.21 -20.36 2.33
N GLN A 209 5.26 -21.17 2.20
CA GLN A 209 6.66 -20.71 2.30
C GLN A 209 6.97 -19.50 1.39
N ALA A 210 6.39 -19.46 0.19
CA ALA A 210 6.53 -18.32 -0.72
C ALA A 210 6.05 -17.00 -0.11
N SER A 211 4.93 -17.01 0.63
CA SER A 211 4.41 -15.81 1.31
C SER A 211 5.32 -15.41 2.47
N ARG A 212 5.82 -16.38 3.25
CA ARG A 212 6.74 -16.12 4.37
C ARG A 212 8.05 -15.48 3.89
N PHE A 213 8.61 -16.00 2.80
CA PHE A 213 9.78 -15.43 2.16
C PHE A 213 9.54 -13.98 1.71
N LEU A 214 8.38 -13.71 1.08
CA LEU A 214 8.03 -12.36 0.64
C LEU A 214 7.84 -11.38 1.81
N PHE A 215 7.38 -11.81 2.98
CA PHE A 215 7.30 -10.96 4.17
C PHE A 215 8.66 -10.51 4.72
N MET A 216 9.75 -11.23 4.41
CA MET A 216 11.11 -10.80 4.75
C MET A 216 11.53 -9.55 3.96
N GLN A 217 11.04 -9.42 2.73
CA GLN A 217 11.28 -8.26 1.86
C GLN A 217 10.22 -7.17 2.07
N ASN A 218 8.95 -7.55 2.02
CA ASN A 218 7.79 -6.67 2.16
C ASN A 218 7.14 -6.87 3.52
N ARG A 219 7.58 -6.09 4.52
CA ARG A 219 7.23 -6.29 5.94
C ARG A 219 5.80 -5.90 6.30
N VAL A 220 5.10 -5.16 5.45
CA VAL A 220 3.73 -4.70 5.67
C VAL A 220 2.90 -5.01 4.44
N ARG A 221 1.73 -5.60 4.64
CA ARG A 221 0.76 -5.91 3.58
C ARG A 221 -0.65 -5.57 4.06
N MET A 222 -1.35 -4.74 3.29
CA MET A 222 -2.75 -4.38 3.54
C MET A 222 -3.65 -5.01 2.49
N ILE A 223 -4.78 -5.57 2.92
CA ILE A 223 -5.89 -6.00 2.07
C ILE A 223 -7.14 -5.29 2.57
N CYS A 224 -7.72 -4.40 1.76
CA CYS A 224 -8.84 -3.56 2.17
C CYS A 224 -10.16 -4.33 2.19
N ASP A 225 -10.38 -5.17 1.17
CA ASP A 225 -11.59 -5.98 1.03
C ASP A 225 -11.24 -7.25 0.24
N CYS A 226 -11.51 -8.42 0.83
CA CYS A 226 -11.25 -9.71 0.21
C CYS A 226 -12.30 -10.11 -0.84
N MET A 227 -13.48 -9.48 -0.82
CA MET A 227 -14.58 -9.71 -1.76
C MET A 227 -14.52 -8.77 -2.95
N ALA A 228 -13.67 -7.75 -2.90
CA ALA A 228 -13.53 -6.78 -3.97
C ALA A 228 -12.94 -7.43 -5.24
N THR A 229 -13.53 -7.10 -6.39
CA THR A 229 -13.05 -7.61 -7.68
C THR A 229 -11.66 -7.06 -7.98
N PRO A 230 -10.66 -7.92 -8.22
CA PRO A 230 -9.31 -7.46 -8.52
C PRO A 230 -9.25 -6.77 -9.89
N VAL A 231 -8.46 -5.70 -9.99
CA VAL A 231 -8.28 -4.92 -11.22
C VAL A 231 -7.07 -5.45 -11.98
N LYS A 232 -7.20 -5.68 -13.28
CA LYS A 232 -6.10 -6.17 -14.12
C LYS A 232 -5.11 -5.04 -14.45
N VAL A 233 -3.84 -5.42 -14.58
CA VAL A 233 -2.79 -4.55 -15.12
C VAL A 233 -2.60 -4.84 -16.61
N ILE A 234 -2.66 -3.79 -17.42
CA ILE A 234 -2.38 -3.79 -18.86
C ILE A 234 -0.87 -3.58 -19.03
N GLN A 235 -0.22 -4.43 -19.80
CA GLN A 235 1.23 -4.43 -20.08
C GLN A 235 1.46 -4.63 -21.58
#